data_AF-A0A936I149-F1
#
_entry.id   AF-A0A936I149-F1
#
_cell.length_a   1.000
_cell.length_b   1.000
_cell.length_c   1.000
_cell.angle_alpha   90.00
_cell.angle_beta   90.00
_cell.angle_gamma   90.00
#
_symmetry.space_group_name_H-M   'P 1'
#
loop_
_entity.id
_entity.type
_entity.pdbx_description
1 polymer ?
#
loop_
_entity_poly.entity_id
_entity_poly.type
_entity_poly.pdbx_seq_one_letter_code
_entity_poly.pdbx_strand_id
1 'polypeptide(L)'
;MISDGDVIANRVDPAKGMYFMLGFDRYAGAKIYGNRELMMNAMNYLLDDKGLISLRSRTITLRQLDPARTSSERTFWQILNVALPGLLSVLAGLAFHLLRRRTYARTA
;
A
#
# COMPACT_ATOMS: atom_id res chain seq x y z
N MET A 1 9.91 20.88 13.40
CA MET A 1 8.58 21.26 12.91
C MET A 1 8.64 22.73 12.54
N ILE A 2 8.29 23.06 11.29
CA ILE A 2 8.15 24.46 10.87
C ILE A 2 6.68 24.81 11.15
N SER A 3 6.44 25.57 12.23
CA SER A 3 5.09 25.88 12.72
C SER A 3 4.67 27.33 12.44
N ASP A 4 5.59 28.13 11.90
CA ASP A 4 5.39 29.56 11.68
C ASP A 4 5.32 29.85 10.17
N GLY A 5 4.26 30.53 9.74
CA GLY A 5 3.98 30.84 8.32
C GLY A 5 4.87 31.94 7.76
N ASP A 6 5.56 32.68 8.62
CA ASP A 6 6.45 33.78 8.24
C ASP A 6 7.69 33.31 7.44
N VAL A 7 7.99 32.02 7.48
CA VAL A 7 9.11 31.40 6.72
C VAL A 7 8.94 31.45 5.20
N ILE A 8 7.70 31.64 4.71
CA ILE A 8 7.36 31.75 3.27
C ILE A 8 7.05 33.23 2.90
N ALA A 9 6.98 34.12 3.88
CA ALA A 9 6.61 35.51 3.63
C ALA A 9 7.77 36.32 3.02
N ASN A 10 7.51 36.98 1.89
CA ASN A 10 8.42 37.97 1.33
C ASN A 10 8.07 39.36 1.86
N ARG A 11 9.07 40.06 2.39
CA ARG A 11 8.90 41.46 2.79
C ARG A 11 8.76 42.34 1.53
N VAL A 12 7.94 43.39 1.65
CA VAL A 12 7.70 44.36 0.57
C VAL A 12 8.63 45.55 0.78
N ASP A 13 9.25 46.05 -0.29
CA ASP A 13 9.91 47.35 -0.25
C ASP A 13 8.87 48.47 -0.36
N PRO A 14 8.61 49.26 0.69
CA PRO A 14 7.59 50.32 0.66
C PRO A 14 7.92 51.43 -0.35
N ALA A 15 9.18 51.57 -0.75
CA ALA A 15 9.63 52.63 -1.65
C ALA A 15 9.45 52.29 -3.14
N LYS A 16 9.44 51.00 -3.50
CA LYS A 16 9.38 50.53 -4.89
C LYS A 16 8.16 49.67 -5.21
N GLY A 17 7.36 49.30 -4.20
CA GLY A 17 6.19 48.44 -4.38
C GLY A 17 6.53 47.02 -4.87
N MET A 18 7.79 46.63 -4.80
CA MET A 18 8.29 45.35 -5.30
C MET A 18 8.55 44.40 -4.12
N TYR A 19 8.24 43.11 -4.32
CA TYR A 19 8.52 42.06 -3.34
C TYR A 19 9.99 41.64 -3.41
N PHE A 20 10.65 41.48 -2.26
CA PHE A 20 11.97 40.86 -2.23
C PHE A 20 11.88 39.38 -2.56
N MET A 21 12.93 38.81 -3.15
CA MET A 21 13.01 37.37 -3.40
C MET A 21 13.05 36.62 -2.06
N LEU A 22 12.37 35.47 -2.00
CA LEU A 22 12.34 34.60 -0.82
C LEU A 22 13.75 34.24 -0.37
N GLY A 23 14.05 34.56 0.90
CA GLY A 23 15.37 34.38 1.51
C GLY A 23 16.28 35.63 1.49
N PHE A 24 15.83 36.81 1.08
CA PHE A 24 16.69 38.01 1.14
C PHE A 24 16.69 38.67 2.54
N ASP A 25 17.85 38.80 3.18
CA ASP A 25 18.02 39.56 4.42
C ASP A 25 18.65 40.93 4.14
N ARG A 26 17.94 42.00 4.54
CA ARG A 26 18.35 43.40 4.35
C ARG A 26 19.58 43.77 5.19
N TYR A 27 19.80 43.11 6.33
CA TYR A 27 20.93 43.41 7.22
C TYR A 27 22.23 42.75 6.76
N ALA A 28 22.14 41.53 6.22
CA ALA A 28 23.30 40.81 5.68
C ALA A 28 23.66 41.22 4.25
N GLY A 29 22.79 41.96 3.53
CA GLY A 29 23.00 42.37 2.14
C GLY A 29 23.09 41.20 1.15
N ALA A 30 22.77 39.98 1.59
CA ALA A 30 22.97 38.74 0.86
C ALA A 30 21.71 37.88 0.87
N LYS A 31 21.53 37.15 -0.23
CA LYS A 31 20.44 36.18 -0.42
C LYS A 31 20.76 34.92 0.40
N ILE A 32 19.87 34.53 1.31
CA ILE A 32 19.87 33.25 2.01
C ILE A 32 19.22 32.23 1.06
N TYR A 33 20.05 31.54 0.28
CA TYR A 33 19.63 30.67 -0.82
C TYR A 33 18.86 29.41 -0.39
N GLY A 34 18.86 29.04 0.89
CA GLY A 34 18.36 27.75 1.36
C GLY A 34 16.84 27.63 1.58
N ASN A 35 16.15 28.71 1.96
CA ASN A 35 14.73 28.61 2.37
C ASN A 35 13.81 28.31 1.18
N ARG A 36 14.13 28.83 -0.01
CA ARG A 36 13.32 28.59 -1.22
C ARG A 36 13.38 27.13 -1.66
N GLU A 37 14.57 26.54 -1.70
CA GLU A 37 14.76 25.15 -2.14
C GLU A 37 14.14 24.16 -1.15
N LEU A 38 14.25 24.44 0.16
CA LEU A 38 13.60 23.66 1.21
C LEU A 38 12.07 23.66 1.03
N MET A 39 11.45 24.82 0.81
CA MET A 39 10.00 24.93 0.62
C MET A 39 9.53 24.25 -0.66
N MET A 40 10.28 24.39 -1.76
CA MET A 40 9.96 23.70 -3.02
C MET A 40 10.03 22.18 -2.86
N ASN A 41 11.04 21.66 -2.17
CA ASN A 41 11.17 20.23 -1.91
C ASN A 41 10.11 19.70 -0.96
N ALA A 42 9.74 20.47 0.08
CA ALA A 42 8.66 20.11 1.00
C ALA A 42 7.30 20.09 0.29
N MET A 43 7.04 21.07 -0.60
CA MET A 43 5.83 21.11 -1.42
C MET A 43 5.77 19.94 -2.40
N ASN A 44 6.86 19.64 -3.10
CA ASN A 44 6.94 18.47 -3.99
C ASN A 44 6.75 17.15 -3.24
N TYR A 45 7.18 17.08 -1.98
CA TYR A 45 6.98 15.91 -1.11
C TYR A 45 5.53 15.79 -0.62
N LEU A 46 4.89 16.89 -0.21
CA LEU A 46 3.51 16.93 0.29
C LEU A 46 2.46 16.74 -0.81
N LEU A 47 2.75 17.20 -2.04
CA LEU A 47 1.88 17.03 -3.20
C LEU A 47 2.05 15.68 -3.91
N ASP A 48 2.85 14.76 -3.34
CA ASP A 48 3.02 13.38 -3.77
C ASP A 48 3.35 13.19 -5.26
N ASP A 49 4.28 13.97 -5.81
CA ASP A 49 4.83 13.76 -7.16
C ASP A 49 5.60 12.42 -7.30
N LYS A 50 5.70 11.64 -6.20
CA LYS A 50 6.32 10.31 -6.14
C LYS A 50 5.32 9.16 -5.97
N GLY A 51 4.04 9.44 -5.76
CA GLY A 51 2.98 8.43 -5.59
C GLY A 51 2.86 7.51 -6.81
N LEU A 52 3.07 8.06 -8.01
CA LEU A 52 3.06 7.30 -9.28
C LEU A 52 4.32 6.44 -9.50
N ILE A 53 5.42 6.68 -8.79
CA ILE A 53 6.68 5.91 -8.94
C ILE A 53 6.68 4.68 -8.04
N SER A 54 6.02 4.73 -6.87
CA SER A 54 5.93 3.58 -5.95
C SER A 54 5.19 2.37 -6.53
N LEU A 55 4.31 2.60 -7.53
CA LEU A 55 3.62 1.56 -8.29
C LEU A 55 4.43 1.00 -9.46
N ARG A 56 5.44 1.72 -9.97
CA ARG A 56 6.27 1.28 -11.12
C ARG A 56 7.52 0.50 -10.74
N SER A 57 7.92 0.45 -9.46
CA SER A 57 9.16 -0.22 -9.04
C SER A 57 8.98 -1.27 -7.94
N ARG A 58 7.75 -1.55 -7.50
CA ARG A 58 7.47 -2.85 -6.88
C ARG A 58 7.38 -3.89 -8.00
N THR A 59 8.52 -4.19 -8.62
CA THR A 59 8.75 -5.51 -9.20
C THR A 59 8.61 -6.47 -8.03
N ILE A 60 7.37 -6.85 -7.72
CA ILE A 60 7.09 -8.15 -7.17
C ILE A 60 7.76 -9.05 -8.18
N THR A 61 8.91 -9.61 -7.82
CA THR A 61 9.43 -10.80 -8.48
C THR A 61 8.40 -11.87 -8.20
N LEU A 62 7.31 -11.83 -8.94
CA LEU A 62 6.41 -12.95 -9.09
C LEU A 62 7.33 -14.01 -9.62
N ARG A 63 7.78 -14.90 -8.72
CA ARG A 63 8.35 -16.18 -9.11
C ARG A 63 7.17 -16.88 -9.76
N GLN A 64 6.97 -16.58 -11.04
CA GLN A 64 5.83 -17.04 -11.80
C GLN A 64 5.83 -18.55 -11.65
N LEU A 65 4.72 -19.10 -11.16
CA LEU A 65 4.53 -20.53 -11.15
C LEU A 65 4.64 -20.97 -12.60
N ASP A 66 5.50 -21.97 -12.88
CA ASP A 66 5.77 -22.42 -14.24
C ASP A 66 4.44 -22.61 -14.99
N PRO A 67 4.15 -21.78 -16.01
CA PRO A 67 2.83 -21.77 -16.65
C PRO A 67 2.55 -23.10 -17.36
N ALA A 68 3.59 -23.84 -17.76
CA ALA A 68 3.43 -25.17 -18.34
C ALA A 68 2.91 -26.19 -17.32
N ARG A 69 3.46 -26.19 -16.09
CA ARG A 69 2.98 -27.07 -15.01
C ARG A 69 1.62 -26.64 -14.45
N THR A 70 1.41 -25.33 -14.34
CA THR A 70 0.14 -24.79 -13.82
C THR A 70 -1.01 -25.11 -14.75
N SER A 71 -0.80 -25.08 -16.08
CA SER A 71 -1.85 -25.41 -17.05
C SER A 71 -2.16 -26.92 -17.12
N SER A 72 -1.15 -27.79 -17.00
CA SER A 72 -1.36 -29.24 -17.01
C SER A 72 -2.03 -29.76 -15.73
N GLU A 73 -1.69 -29.20 -14.57
CA GLU A 73 -2.21 -29.68 -13.27
C GLU A 73 -3.47 -28.93 -12.80
N ARG A 74 -3.88 -27.85 -13.48
CA ARG A 74 -5.02 -27.01 -13.08
C ARG A 74 -6.28 -27.82 -12.78
N THR A 75 -6.61 -28.75 -13.67
CA THR A 75 -7.83 -29.58 -13.55
C THR A 75 -7.78 -30.49 -12.34
N PHE A 76 -6.62 -31.07 -12.03
CA PHE A 76 -6.43 -31.91 -10.84
C PHE A 76 -6.66 -31.09 -9.57
N TRP A 77 -6.01 -29.92 -9.46
CA TRP A 77 -6.14 -29.04 -8.29
C TRP A 77 -7.55 -28.47 -8.12
N GLN A 78 -8.26 -28.20 -9.22
CA GLN A 78 -9.66 -27.78 -9.18
C GLN A 78 -10.58 -28.90 -8.68
N ILE A 79 -10.45 -30.10 -9.22
CA ILE A 79 -11.26 -31.25 -8.78
C ILE A 79 -10.99 -31.57 -7.32
N LEU A 80 -9.72 -31.58 -6.90
CA LEU A 80 -9.36 -31.84 -5.51
C LEU A 80 -10.03 -30.83 -4.56
N ASN A 81 -9.90 -29.53 -4.83
CA ASN A 81 -10.45 -28.50 -3.96
C ASN A 81 -11.99 -28.46 -3.95
N VAL A 82 -12.65 -28.87 -5.03
CA VAL A 82 -14.11 -28.93 -5.11
C VAL A 82 -14.66 -30.22 -4.47
N ALA A 83 -14.04 -31.36 -4.75
CA ALA A 83 -14.52 -32.66 -4.29
C ALA A 83 -14.20 -32.92 -2.80
N LEU A 84 -13.04 -32.47 -2.32
CA LEU A 84 -12.58 -32.70 -0.95
C LEU A 84 -13.56 -32.21 0.14
N PRO A 85 -14.09 -30.97 0.13
CA PRO A 85 -15.05 -30.53 1.14
C PRO A 85 -16.38 -31.30 1.08
N GLY A 86 -16.84 -31.67 -0.12
CA GLY A 86 -18.04 -32.48 -0.29
C GLY A 86 -17.86 -33.89 0.30
N LEU A 87 -16.72 -34.51 0.00
CA LEU A 87 -16.39 -35.86 0.46
C LEU A 87 -16.23 -35.91 1.99
N LEU A 88 -15.59 -34.88 2.59
CA LEU A 88 -15.51 -34.73 4.05
C LEU A 88 -16.89 -34.61 4.70
N SER A 89 -17.81 -33.84 4.09
CA SER A 89 -19.17 -33.66 4.60
C SER A 89 -19.96 -34.98 4.61
N VAL A 90 -19.87 -35.76 3.52
CA VAL A 90 -20.53 -37.06 3.40
C VAL A 90 -19.94 -38.07 4.40
N LEU A 91 -18.61 -38.12 4.54
CA LEU A 91 -17.96 -39.01 5.51
C LEU A 91 -18.34 -38.66 6.96
N ALA A 92 -18.39 -37.38 7.30
CA ALA A 92 -18.84 -36.93 8.63
C ALA A 92 -20.29 -37.35 8.90
N GLY A 93 -21.18 -37.19 7.91
CA GLY A 93 -22.58 -37.63 8.01
C GLY A 93 -22.73 -39.15 8.19
N LEU A 94 -21.97 -39.94 7.42
CA LEU A 94 -21.94 -41.40 7.56
C LEU A 94 -21.38 -41.84 8.91
N ALA A 95 -20.28 -41.24 9.35
CA ALA A 95 -19.69 -41.52 10.66
C ALA A 95 -20.70 -41.23 11.78
N PHE A 96 -21.37 -40.07 11.74
CA PHE A 96 -22.41 -39.71 12.71
C PHE A 96 -23.57 -40.71 12.68
N HIS A 97 -24.04 -41.11 11.50
CA HIS A 97 -25.12 -42.08 11.36
C HIS A 97 -24.73 -43.47 11.91
N LEU A 98 -23.51 -43.94 11.66
CA LEU A 98 -23.00 -45.22 12.17
C LEU A 98 -22.81 -45.21 13.69
N LEU A 99 -22.27 -44.12 14.23
CA LEU A 99 -22.15 -43.92 15.68
C LEU A 99 -23.54 -43.90 16.34
N ARG A 100 -24.49 -43.18 15.75
CA ARG A 100 -25.89 -43.15 16.21
C ARG A 100 -26.52 -44.54 16.20
N ARG A 101 -26.34 -45.32 15.12
CA ARG A 101 -26.85 -46.70 15.09
C ARG A 101 -26.26 -47.57 16.21
N ARG A 102 -24.97 -47.42 16.54
CA ARG A 102 -24.34 -48.19 17.63
C ARG A 102 -24.83 -47.80 19.03
N THR A 103 -25.13 -46.53 19.25
CA THR A 103 -25.59 -46.04 20.57
C THR A 103 -27.08 -46.34 20.79
N TYR A 104 -27.95 -46.17 19.79
CA TYR A 104 -29.40 -46.35 19.94
C TYR A 104 -29.89 -47.77 19.64
N ALA A 105 -29.15 -48.60 18.91
CA ALA A 105 -29.51 -50.03 18.72
C ALA A 105 -29.07 -50.93 19.90
N ARG A 106 -28.41 -50.38 20.92
CA ARG A 106 -28.04 -51.09 22.16
C ARG A 106 -29.02 -50.87 23.33
N THR A 107 -30.11 -50.13 23.11
CA THR A 107 -31.15 -49.85 24.13
C THR A 107 -32.54 -50.31 23.67
N ALA A 108 -32.60 -51.38 22.86
CA ALA A 108 -33.81 -52.13 22.57
C ALA A 108 -33.54 -53.61 22.84
#